data_AF-A0ABD1ZB14-F1
#
_entry.id   AF-A0ABD1ZB14-F1
#
_cell.length_a   1.000
_cell.length_b   1.000
_cell.length_c   1.000
_cell.angle_alpha   90.00
_cell.angle_beta   90.00
_cell.angle_gamma   90.00
#
_symmetry.space_group_name_H-M   'P 1'
#
loop_
_entity.id
_entity.type
_entity.pdbx_description
1 polymer ?
#
loop_
_entity_poly.entity_id
_entity_poly.type
_entity_poly.pdbx_seq_one_letter_code
_entity_poly.pdbx_strand_id
1 'polypeptide(L)'
;MQYQVGDLVLWYKGPVPARSGGKFRNRWFGPYVVTRVTPNNVVALEDPDGEPVGKHVNVNRLKPYKAPELSVVPMTTPFETSHPETLSPDVHTPPTT
;
A
#
# COMPACT_ATOMS: atom_id res chain seq x y z
N MET A 1 -17.97 4.77 -5.35
CA MET A 1 -17.26 5.50 -4.28
C MET A 1 -17.37 6.97 -4.60
N GLN A 2 -17.78 7.79 -3.64
CA GLN A 2 -17.79 9.25 -3.79
C GLN A 2 -16.56 9.79 -3.08
N TYR A 3 -15.84 10.71 -3.73
CA TYR A 3 -14.70 11.40 -3.12
C TYR A 3 -15.17 12.75 -2.58
N GLN A 4 -14.49 13.23 -1.54
CA GLN A 4 -14.72 14.52 -0.92
C GLN A 4 -13.46 15.39 -1.00
N VAL A 5 -13.64 16.70 -0.84
CA VAL A 5 -12.51 17.63 -0.77
C VAL A 5 -11.68 17.29 0.48
N GLY A 6 -10.37 17.16 0.31
CA GLY A 6 -9.42 16.73 1.34
C GLY A 6 -9.05 15.24 1.27
N ASP A 7 -9.75 14.41 0.49
CA ASP A 7 -9.40 13.00 0.35
C ASP A 7 -8.03 12.81 -0.30
N LEU A 8 -7.24 11.90 0.26
CA LEU A 8 -6.00 11.43 -0.36
C LEU A 8 -6.30 10.32 -1.36
N VAL A 9 -5.83 10.49 -2.59
CA VAL A 9 -6.09 9.57 -3.69
C VAL A 9 -4.82 9.26 -4.47
N LEU A 10 -4.81 8.07 -5.06
CA LEU A 10 -3.86 7.67 -6.08
C LEU A 10 -4.50 7.86 -7.46
N TRP A 11 -3.75 8.41 -8.40
CA TRP A 11 -4.19 8.68 -9.76
C TRP A 11 -3.50 7.77 -10.78
N TYR A 12 -4.29 7.11 -11.63
CA TYR A 12 -3.83 6.33 -12.77
C TYR A 12 -3.62 7.23 -14.01
N LYS A 13 -2.35 7.43 -14.38
CA LYS A 13 -1.95 8.29 -15.53
C LYS A 13 -2.01 7.59 -16.91
N GLY A 14 -2.46 6.34 -16.97
CA GLY A 14 -2.59 5.59 -18.23
C GLY A 14 -1.46 4.62 -18.52
N PRO A 15 -1.55 3.86 -19.63
CA PRO A 15 -0.50 2.94 -20.05
C PRO A 15 0.71 3.70 -20.62
N VAL A 16 1.91 3.27 -20.24
CA VAL A 16 3.16 3.67 -20.90
C VAL A 16 3.31 2.81 -22.17
N PRO A 17 3.83 3.34 -23.29
CA PRO A 17 4.08 2.55 -24.50
C PRO A 17 4.91 1.29 -24.20
N ALA A 18 4.57 0.20 -24.88
CA ALA A 18 5.07 -1.16 -24.63
C ALA A 18 6.60 -1.30 -24.63
N ARG A 19 7.31 -0.35 -25.23
CA ARG A 19 8.78 -0.31 -25.30
C ARG A 19 9.44 0.05 -23.96
N SER A 20 8.70 0.55 -22.97
CA SER A 20 9.28 1.18 -21.77
C SER A 20 9.00 0.48 -20.44
N GLY A 21 8.57 -0.79 -20.41
CA GLY A 21 8.61 -1.61 -19.18
C GLY A 21 7.46 -2.59 -18.99
N GLY A 22 7.77 -3.70 -18.31
CA GLY A 22 6.94 -4.89 -18.17
C GLY A 22 5.54 -4.71 -17.58
N LYS A 23 4.71 -5.74 -17.77
CA LYS A 23 3.27 -5.79 -17.47
C LYS A 23 2.91 -5.57 -16.00
N PHE A 24 3.88 -5.67 -15.08
CA PHE A 24 3.68 -5.68 -13.62
C PHE A 24 4.10 -4.40 -12.89
N ARG A 25 4.29 -3.27 -13.59
CA ARG A 25 4.62 -2.00 -12.93
C ARG A 25 3.37 -1.40 -12.26
N ASN A 26 3.53 -0.95 -11.01
CA ASN A 26 2.55 -0.09 -10.38
C ASN A 26 2.45 1.23 -11.17
N ARG A 27 1.24 1.60 -11.58
CA ARG A 27 0.93 2.78 -12.40
C ARG A 27 0.05 3.81 -11.67
N TRP A 28 -0.18 3.55 -10.39
CA TRP A 28 -0.86 4.45 -9.49
C TRP A 28 0.17 5.41 -8.90
N PHE A 29 -0.03 6.71 -9.15
CA PHE A 29 0.82 7.78 -8.63
C PHE A 29 0.10 8.52 -7.51
N GLY A 30 0.85 9.07 -6.56
CA GLY A 30 0.29 9.84 -5.45
C GLY A 30 1.06 9.56 -4.16
N PRO A 31 0.60 10.10 -3.03
CA PRO A 31 -0.75 10.61 -2.78
C PRO A 31 -1.02 12.02 -3.34
N TYR A 32 -2.24 12.25 -3.84
CA TYR A 32 -2.76 13.56 -4.26
C TYR A 32 -3.96 13.95 -3.40
N VAL A 33 -4.20 15.25 -3.23
CA VAL A 33 -5.34 15.78 -2.47
C VAL A 33 -6.45 16.18 -3.44
N VAL A 34 -7.68 15.74 -3.17
CA VAL A 34 -8.86 16.20 -3.90
C VAL A 34 -9.22 17.62 -3.44
N THR A 35 -9.20 18.59 -4.34
CA THR A 35 -9.51 20.00 -3.98
C THR A 35 -10.86 20.47 -4.45
N ARG A 36 -11.42 19.81 -5.47
CA ARG A 36 -12.78 20.08 -5.94
C ARG A 36 -13.43 18.82 -6.45
N VAL A 37 -14.72 18.65 -6.15
CA VAL A 37 -15.55 17.57 -6.67
C VAL A 37 -16.71 18.17 -7.44
N THR A 38 -16.92 17.70 -8.66
CA THR A 38 -18.07 18.08 -9.47
C THR A 38 -19.11 16.95 -9.47
N PRO A 39 -20.41 17.26 -9.62
CA PRO A 39 -21.46 16.23 -9.70
C PRO A 39 -21.30 15.29 -10.90
N ASN A 40 -20.50 15.68 -11.91
CA ASN A 40 -20.23 14.88 -13.10
C ASN A 40 -19.11 13.84 -12.91
N ASN A 41 -18.79 13.46 -11.66
CA ASN A 41 -17.74 12.47 -11.38
C ASN A 41 -16.35 12.90 -11.89
N VAL A 42 -16.10 14.21 -11.89
CA VAL A 42 -14.80 14.82 -12.21
C VAL A 42 -14.30 15.55 -10.98
N VAL A 43 -13.02 15.41 -10.68
CA VAL A 43 -12.37 16.08 -9.56
C VAL A 43 -11.15 16.87 -9.99
N ALA A 44 -10.81 17.89 -9.21
CA ALA A 44 -9.53 18.56 -9.27
C ALA A 44 -8.58 17.97 -8.21
N LEU A 45 -7.32 17.79 -8.57
CA LEU A 45 -6.27 17.25 -7.72
C LEU A 45 -5.11 18.23 -7.58
N GLU A 46 -4.56 18.28 -6.39
CA GLU A 46 -3.30 18.96 -6.05
C GLU A 46 -2.28 17.97 -5.49
N ASP A 47 -1.01 18.28 -5.69
CA ASP A 47 0.10 17.66 -4.97
C ASP A 47 0.04 18.01 -3.48
N PRO A 48 0.73 17.24 -2.62
CA PRO A 48 0.87 17.56 -1.20
C PRO A 48 1.47 18.96 -0.96
N ASP A 49 2.26 19.47 -1.91
CA ASP A 49 2.87 20.80 -1.88
C ASP A 49 1.91 21.92 -2.33
N GLY A 50 0.68 21.59 -2.73
CA GLY A 50 -0.35 22.54 -3.17
C GLY A 50 -0.34 22.84 -4.68
N GLU A 51 0.51 22.17 -5.46
CA GLU A 51 0.59 22.38 -6.90
C GLU A 51 -0.55 21.65 -7.65
N PRO A 52 -1.30 22.32 -8.54
CA PRO A 52 -2.43 21.71 -9.24
C PRO A 52 -1.97 20.75 -10.34
N VAL A 53 -2.07 19.44 -10.08
CA VAL A 53 -1.64 18.38 -11.01
C VAL A 53 -2.71 17.90 -11.97
N GLY A 54 -3.99 18.04 -11.61
CA GLY A 54 -5.09 17.44 -12.37
C GLY A 54 -6.36 18.23 -12.23
N LYS A 55 -6.58 19.21 -13.10
CA LYS A 55 -7.76 20.11 -13.03
C LYS A 55 -9.10 19.40 -13.29
N HIS A 56 -9.09 18.37 -14.14
CA HIS A 56 -10.27 17.59 -14.52
C HIS A 56 -9.91 16.11 -14.63
N VAL A 57 -10.00 15.38 -13.52
CA VAL A 57 -9.70 13.95 -13.46
C VAL A 57 -10.98 13.17 -13.21
N ASN A 58 -11.24 12.16 -14.05
CA ASN A 58 -12.37 11.27 -13.84
C ASN A 58 -12.12 10.37 -12.61
N VAL A 59 -13.09 10.29 -11.70
CA VAL A 59 -13.03 9.47 -10.48
C VAL A 59 -12.70 7.99 -10.72
N ASN A 60 -13.03 7.44 -11.90
CA ASN A 60 -12.70 6.06 -12.27
C ASN A 60 -11.19 5.82 -12.41
N ARG A 61 -10.40 6.89 -12.56
CA ARG A 61 -8.92 6.82 -12.58
C ARG A 61 -8.32 7.05 -11.20
N LEU A 62 -9.15 7.12 -10.16
CA LEU A 62 -8.72 7.36 -8.79
C LEU A 62 -8.95 6.13 -7.94
N LYS A 63 -8.04 5.93 -7.00
CA LYS A 63 -8.14 4.94 -5.94
C LYS A 63 -7.91 5.64 -4.61
N PRO A 64 -8.70 5.39 -3.56
CA PRO A 64 -8.44 5.97 -2.24
C PRO A 64 -7.05 5.54 -1.75
N TYR A 65 -6.27 6.51 -1.31
CA TYR A 65 -4.98 6.26 -0.68
C TYR A 65 -5.23 5.90 0.78
N LYS A 66 -5.02 4.63 1.12
CA LYS A 66 -4.91 4.21 2.51
C LYS A 66 -3.46 4.46 2.89
N ALA A 67 -3.22 5.46 3.74
CA ALA A 67 -1.92 5.58 4.38
C ALA A 67 -1.59 4.22 4.99
N PRO A 68 -0.34 3.74 4.88
CA PRO A 68 0.08 2.62 5.69
C PRO A 68 -0.18 3.06 7.12
N GLU A 69 -1.20 2.47 7.76
CA GLU A 69 -1.25 2.53 9.22
C GLU A 69 0.11 2.02 9.63
N LEU A 70 0.92 2.93 10.18
CA LEU A 70 1.93 2.55 11.12
C LEU A 70 1.12 1.86 12.22
N SER A 71 0.87 0.58 12.01
CA SER A 71 0.61 -0.34 13.09
C SER A 71 1.90 -0.22 13.90
N VAL A 72 1.88 0.73 14.83
CA VAL A 72 2.57 0.60 16.09
C VAL A 72 1.97 -0.67 16.65
N VAL A 73 2.46 -1.82 16.18
CA VAL A 73 2.42 -3.03 16.97
C VAL A 73 3.21 -2.60 18.20
N PRO A 74 2.59 -2.42 19.38
CA PRO A 74 3.39 -2.46 20.58
C PRO A 74 4.13 -3.79 20.47
N MET A 75 5.46 -3.69 20.42
CA MET A 75 6.41 -4.78 20.39
C MET A 75 6.27 -5.54 21.70
N THR A 76 5.17 -6.30 21.85
CA THR A 76 4.83 -7.05 23.04
C THR A 76 3.99 -8.27 22.66
N THR A 77 4.56 -9.16 21.85
CA THR A 77 4.28 -10.58 22.02
C THR A 77 5.62 -11.30 22.14
N PRO A 78 5.91 -11.87 23.33
CA PRO A 78 7.15 -12.59 23.55
C PRO A 78 7.19 -13.81 22.63
N PHE A 79 8.38 -14.08 22.11
CA PHE A 79 8.74 -15.40 21.62
C PHE A 79 8.41 -16.44 22.69
N GLU A 80 7.27 -17.12 22.56
CA GLU A 80 7.04 -18.39 23.24
C GLU A 80 6.22 -19.30 22.33
N THR A 81 6.84 -19.72 21.22
CA THR A 81 6.53 -21.04 20.68
C THR A 81 7.19 -22.04 21.61
N SER A 82 6.44 -22.40 22.65
CA SER A 82 6.60 -23.63 23.41
C SER A 82 6.59 -24.79 22.40
N HIS A 83 7.78 -25.28 22.06
CA HIS A 83 7.93 -26.60 21.51
C HIS A 83 7.60 -27.59 22.65
N PRO A 84 6.65 -28.52 22.50
CA PRO A 84 6.61 -29.65 23.40
C PRO A 84 7.83 -30.51 23.10
N GLU A 85 8.88 -30.32 23.89
CA GLU A 85 10.01 -31.25 23.98
C GLU A 85 9.41 -32.60 24.43
N THR A 86 9.15 -33.47 23.45
CA THR A 86 8.72 -34.83 23.72
C THR A 86 9.93 -35.57 24.24
N LEU A 87 9.99 -35.68 25.57
CA LEU A 87 10.83 -36.61 26.29
C LEU A 87 10.69 -38.01 25.65
N SER A 88 11.79 -38.56 25.14
CA SER A 88 11.99 -40.00 25.19
C SER A 88 13.46 -40.31 25.44
N PRO A 89 13.74 -41.31 26.30
CA PRO A 89 14.98 -41.39 27.07
C PRO A 89 16.07 -42.22 26.38
N ASP A 90 17.31 -41.91 26.76
CA ASP A 90 18.48 -42.77 26.91
C ASP A 90 18.90 -43.71 25.75
N VAL A 91 20.08 -43.46 25.18
CA VAL A 91 21.26 -44.32 25.45
C VAL A 91 22.53 -43.67 24.88
N HIS A 92 23.50 -43.57 25.77
CA HIS A 92 24.85 -43.05 25.62
C HIS A 92 25.76 -44.05 24.88
N THR A 93 26.50 -43.63 23.81
CA THR A 93 27.97 -43.79 23.69
C THR A 93 28.57 -43.14 22.43
N PRO A 94 29.86 -42.72 22.46
CA PRO A 94 30.53 -41.80 21.51
C PRO A 94 31.30 -42.54 20.37
N PRO A 95 31.96 -41.83 19.43
CA PRO A 95 32.31 -42.32 18.09
C PRO A 95 33.70 -42.98 18.06
N THR A 96 34.01 -43.83 17.05
CA THR A 96 35.37 -44.08 16.53
C THR A 96 35.32 -44.94 15.23
N THR A 97 36.01 -44.41 14.20
CA THR A 97 36.64 -45.02 13.00
C THR A 97 35.80 -45.71 11.93
#